data_AF-A0A7J9Q2S3-F1
#
_entry.id   AF-A0A7J9Q2S3-F1
#
_cell.length_a   1.000
_cell.length_b   1.000
_cell.length_c   1.000
_cell.angle_alpha   90.00
_cell.angle_beta   90.00
_cell.angle_gamma   90.00
#
_symmetry.space_group_name_H-M   'P 1'
#
loop_
_entity.id
_entity.type
_entity.pdbx_description
1 polymer ?
#
loop_
_entity_poly.entity_id
_entity_poly.type
_entity_poly.pdbx_seq_one_letter_code
_entity_poly.pdbx_strand_id
1 'polypeptide(L)'
;MNSVPNNFLGALKRHADCTETILKKASLLDRDDIEFSTDAEIIGIRKMINSVLGENHMMKAFVRLKPQGGKVLYGYMRPEHDVWTLVGRFFAKRFPGTVIVLGNNTRSHVFLYGGDVLNHSRAGSLSKTLKELEEAMGKSTAENPDELWDTYYWSQYRREAKNTRYFKQNMRAKYVRETGITAETDSGGTKLEDFY
;
A
#
# COMPACT_ATOMS: atom_id res chain seq x y z
N MET A 1 7.48 14.70 -11.87
CA MET A 1 6.87 15.45 -10.74
C MET A 1 5.39 15.13 -10.80
N ASN A 2 4.76 14.60 -9.74
CA ASN A 2 3.31 14.39 -9.76
C ASN A 2 2.66 15.76 -9.63
N SER A 3 1.82 16.14 -10.59
CA SER A 3 1.07 17.39 -10.49
C SER A 3 0.04 17.29 -9.35
N VAL A 4 -0.16 18.41 -8.68
CA VAL A 4 -1.16 18.60 -7.63
C VAL A 4 -2.55 18.31 -8.21
N PRO A 5 -3.32 17.38 -7.62
CA PRO A 5 -4.65 17.04 -8.11
C PRO A 5 -5.65 18.16 -7.79
N ASN A 6 -6.72 18.27 -8.58
CA ASN A 6 -7.77 19.28 -8.34
C ASN A 6 -8.38 19.19 -6.93
N ASN A 7 -8.52 17.98 -6.37
CA ASN A 7 -8.95 17.77 -4.99
C ASN A 7 -7.75 17.53 -4.05
N PHE A 8 -6.81 18.47 -4.02
CA PHE A 8 -5.60 18.33 -3.21
C PHE A 8 -5.86 18.32 -1.71
N LEU A 9 -6.94 18.97 -1.24
CA LEU A 9 -7.34 18.96 0.17
C LEU A 9 -7.56 17.55 0.70
N GLY A 10 -8.14 16.67 -0.13
CA GLY A 10 -8.33 15.26 0.21
C GLY A 10 -7.01 14.49 0.42
N ALA A 11 -5.95 14.87 -0.29
CA ALA A 11 -4.61 14.32 -0.08
C ALA A 11 -3.94 14.97 1.14
N LEU A 12 -4.03 16.30 1.27
CA LEU A 12 -3.42 17.06 2.36
C LEU A 12 -3.92 16.58 3.73
N LYS A 13 -5.24 16.41 3.90
CA LYS A 13 -5.86 15.91 5.14
C LYS A 13 -5.32 14.57 5.63
N ARG A 14 -4.69 13.78 4.75
CA ARG A 14 -4.16 12.45 5.05
C ARG A 14 -2.72 12.48 5.52
N HIS A 15 -2.02 13.60 5.33
CA HIS A 15 -0.64 13.73 5.78
C HIS A 15 -0.58 13.68 7.31
N ALA A 16 0.43 12.99 7.86
CA ALA A 16 0.53 12.73 9.30
C ALA A 16 0.60 14.02 10.12
N ASP A 17 1.35 15.01 9.63
CA ASP A 17 1.54 16.31 10.28
C ASP A 17 0.51 17.37 9.84
N CYS A 18 -0.59 16.97 9.20
CA CYS A 18 -1.61 17.92 8.77
C CYS A 18 -2.42 18.45 9.96
N THR A 19 -2.34 19.76 10.20
CA THR A 19 -3.12 20.45 11.23
C THR A 19 -4.32 21.18 10.65
N GLU A 20 -5.30 21.48 11.50
CA GLU A 20 -6.49 22.23 11.12
C GLU A 20 -6.16 23.64 10.58
N THR A 21 -5.09 24.27 11.09
CA THR A 21 -4.64 25.58 10.62
C THR A 21 -4.10 25.50 9.19
N ILE A 22 -3.31 24.47 8.87
CA ILE A 22 -2.81 24.20 7.53
C ILE A 22 -3.97 23.93 6.58
N LEU A 23 -4.96 23.10 7.00
CA LEU A 23 -6.14 22.80 6.18
C LEU A 23 -6.98 24.04 5.88
N LYS A 24 -7.26 24.87 6.89
CA LYS A 24 -8.01 26.12 6.70
C LYS A 24 -7.30 27.04 5.73
N LYS A 25 -5.99 27.23 5.88
CA LYS A 25 -5.21 28.04 4.93
C LYS A 25 -5.27 27.47 3.52
N ALA A 26 -5.05 26.17 3.38
CA ALA A 26 -5.06 25.49 2.09
C ALA A 26 -6.45 25.51 1.42
N SER A 27 -7.54 25.58 2.19
CA SER A 27 -8.90 25.64 1.65
C SER A 27 -9.26 26.96 0.97
N LEU A 28 -8.46 28.01 1.18
CA LEU A 28 -8.61 29.31 0.53
C LEU A 28 -7.81 29.44 -0.77
N LEU A 29 -7.09 28.39 -1.15
CA LEU A 29 -6.19 28.37 -2.30
C LEU A 29 -6.74 27.43 -3.36
N ASP A 30 -6.55 27.79 -4.61
CA ASP A 30 -6.83 26.91 -5.73
C ASP A 30 -5.62 26.03 -6.05
N ARG A 31 -5.83 25.03 -6.90
CA ARG A 31 -4.77 24.12 -7.33
C ARG A 31 -3.55 24.86 -7.88
N ASP A 32 -3.78 25.89 -8.71
CA ASP A 32 -2.70 26.61 -9.39
C ASP A 32 -1.89 27.47 -8.41
N ASP A 33 -2.54 28.04 -7.39
CA ASP A 33 -1.85 28.71 -6.28
C ASP A 33 -0.92 27.73 -5.58
N ILE A 34 -1.39 26.50 -5.32
CA ILE A 34 -0.56 25.47 -4.71
C ILE A 34 0.56 25.04 -5.64
N GLU A 35 0.33 24.83 -6.94
CA GLU A 35 1.31 24.26 -7.90
C GLU A 35 2.41 25.24 -8.30
N PHE A 36 2.10 26.54 -8.42
CA PHE A 36 3.04 27.53 -8.97
C PHE A 36 3.57 28.53 -7.95
N SER A 37 2.99 28.62 -6.75
CA SER A 37 3.48 29.55 -5.73
C SER A 37 4.94 29.32 -5.35
N THR A 38 5.63 30.41 -5.06
CA THR A 38 6.99 30.47 -4.52
C THR A 38 7.02 30.74 -3.02
N ASP A 39 5.85 30.94 -2.39
CA ASP A 39 5.73 31.13 -0.94
C ASP A 39 6.17 29.88 -0.18
N ALA A 40 7.02 30.05 0.83
CA ALA A 40 7.63 28.94 1.55
C ALA A 40 6.61 28.04 2.26
N GLU A 41 5.53 28.62 2.79
CA GLU A 41 4.47 27.85 3.45
C GLU A 41 3.65 27.07 2.43
N ILE A 42 3.32 27.68 1.28
CA ILE A 42 2.59 27.00 0.20
C ILE A 42 3.44 25.87 -0.40
N ILE A 43 4.75 26.09 -0.56
CA ILE A 43 5.69 25.02 -0.95
C ILE A 43 5.67 23.89 0.09
N GLY A 44 5.60 24.21 1.38
CA GLY A 44 5.43 23.22 2.46
C GLY A 44 4.18 22.37 2.27
N ILE A 45 3.03 23.01 2.03
CA ILE A 45 1.75 22.34 1.73
C ILE A 45 1.88 21.43 0.49
N ARG A 46 2.50 21.93 -0.59
CA ARG A 46 2.75 21.13 -1.81
C ARG A 46 3.58 19.89 -1.51
N LYS A 47 4.63 20.01 -0.68
CA LYS A 47 5.46 18.87 -0.26
C LYS A 47 4.64 17.84 0.52
N MET A 48 3.78 18.26 1.44
CA MET A 48 2.91 17.35 2.19
C MET A 48 1.96 16.58 1.26
N ILE A 49 1.32 17.27 0.31
CA ILE A 49 0.46 16.65 -0.70
C ILE A 49 1.25 15.59 -1.49
N ASN A 50 2.43 15.96 -1.98
CA ASN A 50 3.28 15.07 -2.77
C ASN A 50 3.80 13.87 -1.97
N SER A 51 4.05 14.00 -0.67
CA SER A 51 4.41 12.89 0.20
C SER A 51 3.28 11.85 0.28
N VAL A 52 2.04 12.29 0.50
CA VAL A 52 0.86 11.41 0.53
C VAL A 52 0.65 10.72 -0.81
N LEU A 53 0.71 11.47 -1.92
CA LEU A 53 0.52 10.91 -3.26
C LEU A 53 1.62 9.93 -3.64
N GLY A 54 2.87 10.26 -3.29
CA GLY A 54 4.02 9.40 -3.47
C GLY A 54 3.88 8.11 -2.69
N GLU A 55 3.55 8.18 -1.40
CA GLU A 55 3.34 6.99 -0.58
C GLU A 55 2.18 6.12 -1.11
N ASN A 56 1.04 6.72 -1.45
CA ASN A 56 -0.08 6.00 -2.07
C ASN A 56 0.34 5.28 -3.36
N HIS A 57 1.13 5.92 -4.23
CA HIS A 57 1.66 5.31 -5.44
C HIS A 57 2.57 4.12 -5.11
N MET A 58 3.49 4.29 -4.15
CA MET A 58 4.41 3.23 -3.74
C MET A 58 3.68 2.05 -3.11
N MET A 59 2.71 2.28 -2.21
CA MET A 59 1.93 1.22 -1.60
C MET A 59 1.15 0.41 -2.65
N LYS A 60 0.53 1.06 -3.64
CA LYS A 60 -0.13 0.35 -4.74
C LYS A 60 0.83 -0.50 -5.57
N ALA A 61 2.06 -0.02 -5.79
CA ALA A 61 3.05 -0.71 -6.60
C ALA A 61 3.69 -1.90 -5.87
N PHE A 62 3.87 -1.80 -4.56
CA PHE A 62 4.74 -2.70 -3.80
C PHE A 62 4.03 -3.59 -2.79
N VAL A 63 2.83 -3.25 -2.33
CA VAL A 63 2.05 -4.18 -1.50
C VAL A 63 1.80 -5.46 -2.30
N ARG A 64 2.23 -6.59 -1.75
CA ARG A 64 2.03 -7.92 -2.34
C ARG A 64 0.86 -8.58 -1.64
N LEU A 65 -0.16 -8.89 -2.44
CA LEU A 65 -1.33 -9.63 -1.97
C LEU A 65 -1.04 -11.12 -2.01
N LYS A 66 -1.36 -11.80 -0.91
CA LYS A 66 -1.31 -13.25 -0.77
C LYS A 66 -2.73 -13.78 -0.57
N PRO A 67 -3.06 -14.93 -1.15
CA PRO A 67 -4.34 -15.56 -0.89
C PRO A 67 -4.40 -16.13 0.52
N GLN A 68 -5.56 -16.02 1.15
CA GLN A 68 -5.93 -16.85 2.29
C GLN A 68 -7.24 -17.55 1.93
N GLY A 69 -7.09 -18.79 1.50
CA GLY A 69 -8.21 -19.55 0.95
C GLY A 69 -8.74 -18.97 -0.37
N GLY A 70 -10.00 -19.25 -0.70
CA GLY A 70 -10.58 -18.95 -2.01
C GLY A 70 -11.14 -17.54 -2.22
N LYS A 71 -11.37 -16.76 -1.16
CA LYS A 71 -12.10 -15.47 -1.24
C LYS A 71 -11.42 -14.29 -0.54
N VAL A 72 -10.25 -14.49 0.05
CA VAL A 72 -9.50 -13.43 0.74
C VAL A 72 -8.14 -13.25 0.08
N LEU A 73 -7.80 -11.99 -0.17
CA LEU A 73 -6.44 -11.57 -0.46
C LEU A 73 -5.98 -10.62 0.64
N TYR A 74 -4.77 -10.82 1.14
CA TYR A 74 -4.23 -9.98 2.20
C TYR A 74 -2.83 -9.47 1.89
N GLY A 75 -2.50 -8.28 2.38
CA GLY A 75 -1.20 -7.65 2.18
C GLY A 75 -0.72 -6.90 3.41
N TYR A 76 0.58 -6.99 3.67
CA TYR A 76 1.21 -6.18 4.70
C TYR A 76 1.47 -4.77 4.19
N MET A 77 1.08 -3.76 4.96
CA MET A 77 1.55 -2.39 4.77
C MET A 77 1.58 -1.59 6.07
N ARG A 78 2.53 -0.67 6.18
CA ARG A 78 2.68 0.25 7.30
C ARG A 78 2.99 1.66 6.79
N PRO A 79 2.00 2.35 6.20
CA PRO A 79 2.18 3.72 5.73
C PRO A 79 2.39 4.69 6.89
N GLU A 80 3.09 5.78 6.60
CA GLU A 80 3.23 6.93 7.49
C GLU A 80 1.98 7.82 7.46
N HIS A 81 1.36 7.99 6.30
CA HIS A 81 0.17 8.82 6.11
C HIS A 81 -1.11 7.97 6.03
N ASP A 82 -2.28 8.59 6.18
CA ASP A 82 -3.57 7.88 6.07
C ASP A 82 -3.92 7.57 4.60
N VAL A 83 -3.20 6.61 4.00
CA VAL A 83 -3.43 6.15 2.62
C VAL A 83 -4.20 4.84 2.54
N TRP A 84 -4.55 4.23 3.67
CA TRP A 84 -5.19 2.90 3.75
C TRP A 84 -6.40 2.76 2.82
N THR A 85 -7.31 3.73 2.87
CA THR A 85 -8.53 3.71 2.05
C THR A 85 -8.25 3.91 0.56
N LEU A 86 -7.21 4.67 0.21
CA LEU A 86 -6.82 4.90 -1.19
C LEU A 86 -6.23 3.64 -1.81
N VAL A 87 -5.39 2.93 -1.05
CA VAL A 87 -4.74 1.69 -1.47
C VAL A 87 -5.76 0.54 -1.46
N GLY A 88 -6.54 0.40 -0.39
CA GLY A 88 -7.58 -0.62 -0.26
C GLY A 88 -8.65 -0.54 -1.35
N ARG A 89 -9.15 0.67 -1.65
CA ARG A 89 -10.10 0.87 -2.76
C ARG A 89 -9.52 0.47 -4.11
N PHE A 90 -8.23 0.75 -4.35
CA PHE A 90 -7.57 0.39 -5.59
C PHE A 90 -7.54 -1.14 -5.79
N PHE A 91 -7.12 -1.89 -4.76
CA PHE A 91 -7.10 -3.35 -4.83
C PHE A 91 -8.51 -3.95 -4.88
N ALA A 92 -9.45 -3.48 -4.04
CA ALA A 92 -10.80 -4.02 -4.00
C ALA A 92 -11.53 -3.87 -5.35
N LYS A 93 -11.33 -2.74 -6.06
CA LYS A 93 -11.86 -2.57 -7.42
C LYS A 93 -11.26 -3.51 -8.45
N ARG A 94 -10.00 -3.94 -8.26
CA ARG A 94 -9.29 -4.84 -9.17
C ARG A 94 -9.69 -6.31 -8.97
N PHE A 95 -10.16 -6.66 -7.78
CA PHE A 95 -10.65 -8.00 -7.43
C PHE A 95 -12.10 -7.93 -6.90
N PRO A 96 -13.09 -7.61 -7.77
CA PRO A 96 -14.49 -7.58 -7.35
C PRO A 96 -14.95 -8.93 -6.76
N GLY A 97 -15.73 -8.88 -5.69
CA GLY A 97 -16.20 -10.08 -4.99
C GLY A 97 -15.15 -10.77 -4.10
N THR A 98 -13.91 -10.27 -4.06
CA THR A 98 -12.85 -10.74 -3.16
C THR A 98 -12.69 -9.80 -1.97
N VAL A 99 -12.53 -10.36 -0.77
CA VAL A 99 -12.21 -9.60 0.44
C VAL A 99 -10.74 -9.22 0.41
N ILE A 100 -10.43 -7.92 0.43
CA ILE A 100 -9.08 -7.41 0.51
C ILE A 100 -8.79 -6.98 1.95
N VAL A 101 -7.75 -7.55 2.55
CA VAL A 101 -7.30 -7.21 3.91
C VAL A 101 -5.91 -6.58 3.85
N LEU A 102 -5.80 -5.31 4.20
CA LEU A 102 -4.52 -4.61 4.27
C LEU A 102 -4.21 -4.29 5.72
N GLY A 103 -3.04 -4.67 6.23
CA GLY A 103 -2.75 -4.43 7.63
C GLY A 103 -1.30 -4.59 8.03
N ASN A 104 -1.07 -4.43 9.32
CA ASN A 104 0.20 -4.68 9.98
C ASN A 104 -0.06 -5.35 11.33
N ASN A 105 0.97 -5.38 12.19
CA ASN A 105 0.92 -6.07 13.47
C ASN A 105 -0.05 -5.44 14.48
N THR A 106 -0.54 -4.21 14.22
CA THR A 106 -1.38 -3.46 15.18
C THR A 106 -2.79 -3.17 14.66
N ARG A 107 -2.95 -2.97 13.35
CA ARG A 107 -4.22 -2.61 12.74
C ARG A 107 -4.36 -3.20 11.35
N SER A 108 -5.60 -3.37 10.91
CA SER A 108 -5.93 -3.83 9.58
C SER A 108 -7.20 -3.15 9.08
N HIS A 109 -7.36 -3.16 7.75
CA HIS A 109 -8.48 -2.60 7.05
C HIS A 109 -9.01 -3.66 6.10
N VAL A 110 -10.32 -3.92 6.18
CA VAL A 110 -11.01 -4.91 5.35
C VAL A 110 -11.86 -4.18 4.33
N PHE A 111 -11.73 -4.58 3.06
CA PHE A 111 -12.43 -3.98 1.95
C PHE A 111 -13.13 -5.06 1.13
N LEU A 112 -14.38 -4.80 0.74
CA LEU A 112 -15.13 -5.65 -0.19
C LEU A 112 -15.81 -4.77 -1.22
N TYR A 113 -15.51 -5.01 -2.49
CA TYR A 113 -16.14 -4.30 -3.60
C TYR A 113 -17.16 -5.20 -4.30
N GLY A 114 -18.43 -4.82 -4.20
CA GLY A 114 -19.57 -5.53 -4.80
C GLY A 114 -19.99 -4.99 -6.16
N GLY A 115 -19.10 -4.36 -6.93
CA GLY A 115 -19.42 -3.75 -8.23
C GLY A 115 -19.84 -2.29 -8.14
N ASP A 116 -20.81 -1.98 -7.28
CA ASP A 116 -21.32 -0.61 -7.09
C ASP A 116 -20.91 0.00 -5.74
N VAL A 117 -20.85 -0.83 -4.71
CA VAL A 117 -20.58 -0.41 -3.33
C VAL A 117 -19.24 -0.95 -2.85
N LEU A 118 -18.46 -0.07 -2.23
CA LEU A 118 -17.26 -0.44 -1.48
C LEU A 118 -17.61 -0.47 0.01
N ASN A 119 -17.62 -1.67 0.60
CA ASN A 119 -17.66 -1.84 2.04
C ASN A 119 -16.24 -1.73 2.61
N HIS A 120 -16.09 -0.98 3.69
CA HIS A 120 -14.81 -0.78 4.38
C HIS A 120 -15.02 -0.83 5.89
N SER A 121 -14.21 -1.63 6.58
CA SER A 121 -14.13 -1.64 8.04
C SER A 121 -12.68 -1.59 8.52
N ARG A 122 -12.49 -1.15 9.76
CA ARG A 122 -11.19 -1.21 10.47
C ARG A 122 -11.26 -2.35 11.48
N ALA A 123 -10.17 -3.08 11.62
CA ALA A 123 -10.04 -4.19 12.55
C ALA A 123 -8.69 -4.16 13.28
N GLY A 124 -8.44 -5.15 14.13
CA GLY A 124 -7.22 -5.31 14.92
C GLY A 124 -6.00 -5.66 14.06
N SER A 125 -5.03 -6.38 14.63
CA SER A 125 -3.86 -6.82 13.87
C SER A 125 -4.25 -7.63 12.64
N LEU A 126 -3.41 -7.59 11.60
CA LEU A 126 -3.61 -8.36 10.37
C LEU A 126 -3.80 -9.85 10.69
N SER A 127 -2.94 -10.44 11.52
CA SER A 127 -3.03 -11.85 11.91
C SER A 127 -4.36 -12.20 12.59
N LYS A 128 -4.84 -11.33 13.50
CA LYS A 128 -6.12 -11.55 14.19
C LYS A 128 -7.28 -11.50 13.20
N THR A 129 -7.32 -10.51 12.32
CA THR A 129 -8.37 -10.36 11.30
C THR A 129 -8.39 -11.52 10.32
N LEU A 130 -7.22 -12.01 9.89
CA LEU A 130 -7.11 -13.18 9.02
C LEU A 130 -7.63 -14.44 9.70
N LYS A 131 -7.35 -14.62 11.00
CA LYS A 131 -7.89 -15.74 11.78
C LYS A 131 -9.41 -15.67 11.92
N GLU A 132 -9.95 -14.50 12.25
CA GLU A 132 -11.41 -14.28 12.35
C GLU A 132 -12.13 -14.55 11.02
N LEU A 133 -11.52 -14.17 9.89
CA LEU A 133 -12.07 -14.45 8.56
C LEU A 133 -12.01 -15.93 8.19
N GLU A 134 -10.93 -16.63 8.55
CA GLU A 134 -10.82 -18.07 8.35
C GLU A 134 -11.87 -18.85 9.16
N GLU A 135 -12.08 -18.46 10.43
CA GLU A 135 -13.12 -19.04 11.28
C GLU A 135 -14.53 -18.78 10.73
N ALA A 136 -14.79 -17.58 10.21
CA ALA A 136 -16.10 -17.20 9.69
C ALA A 136 -16.43 -17.83 8.32
N MET A 137 -15.42 -18.01 7.45
CA MET A 137 -15.63 -18.52 6.08
C MET A 137 -15.31 -20.01 5.92
N GLY A 138 -14.74 -20.65 6.95
CA GLY A 138 -14.31 -22.03 6.92
C GLY A 138 -12.98 -22.22 6.20
N LYS A 139 -12.30 -23.34 6.51
CA LYS A 139 -11.06 -23.73 5.84
C LYS A 139 -11.36 -24.14 4.39
N SER A 140 -10.93 -23.33 3.43
CA SER A 140 -10.90 -23.77 2.04
C SER A 140 -9.57 -24.47 1.75
N THR A 141 -9.65 -25.68 1.21
CA THR A 141 -8.52 -26.42 0.61
C THR A 141 -8.16 -25.75 -0.72
N ALA A 142 -7.49 -24.59 -0.67
CA ALA A 142 -6.92 -24.02 -1.89
C ALA A 142 -5.63 -24.78 -2.20
N GLU A 143 -5.53 -25.37 -3.40
CA GLU A 143 -4.26 -25.87 -3.94
C GLU A 143 -3.20 -24.78 -3.81
N ASN A 144 -1.99 -25.15 -3.38
CA ASN A 144 -0.92 -24.19 -3.11
C ASN A 144 -0.55 -23.43 -4.39
N PRO A 145 -1.01 -22.18 -4.58
CA PRO A 145 -0.82 -21.47 -5.84
C PRO A 145 0.66 -21.17 -6.05
N ASP A 146 1.44 -21.10 -4.97
CA ASP A 146 2.85 -20.75 -4.99
C ASP A 146 3.67 -21.75 -5.81
N GLU A 147 3.38 -23.06 -5.73
CA GLU A 147 4.10 -24.06 -6.55
C GLU A 147 3.84 -23.91 -8.06
N LEU A 148 2.60 -23.59 -8.43
CA LEU A 148 2.22 -23.35 -9.83
C LEU A 148 2.88 -22.08 -10.37
N TRP A 149 2.86 -21.01 -9.58
CA TRP A 149 3.51 -19.75 -9.93
C TRP A 149 5.03 -19.90 -10.00
N ASP A 150 5.65 -20.60 -9.05
CA ASP A 150 7.08 -20.88 -9.07
C ASP A 150 7.46 -21.63 -10.35
N THR A 151 6.74 -22.71 -10.67
CA THR A 151 6.97 -23.48 -11.91
C THR A 151 6.86 -22.60 -13.16
N TYR A 152 5.83 -21.76 -13.22
CA TYR A 152 5.63 -20.83 -14.34
C TYR A 152 6.75 -19.78 -14.44
N TYR A 153 7.10 -19.11 -13.33
CA TYR A 153 8.15 -18.08 -13.33
C TYR A 153 9.51 -18.67 -13.66
N TRP A 154 9.83 -19.86 -13.15
CA TRP A 154 11.07 -20.57 -13.50
C TRP A 154 11.12 -20.94 -14.97
N SER A 155 9.99 -21.32 -15.59
CA SER A 155 9.93 -21.59 -17.03
C SER A 155 10.21 -20.36 -17.90
N GLN A 156 9.91 -19.16 -17.38
CA GLN A 156 10.11 -17.87 -18.08
C GLN A 156 11.40 -17.15 -17.66
N TYR A 157 12.14 -17.70 -16.69
CA TYR A 157 13.28 -17.01 -16.09
C TYR A 157 14.43 -16.87 -17.07
N ARG A 158 14.79 -15.62 -17.39
CA ARG A 158 15.99 -15.26 -18.14
C ARG A 158 16.98 -14.55 -17.23
N ARG A 159 18.19 -15.11 -17.05
CA ARG A 159 19.26 -14.54 -16.19
C ARG A 159 19.58 -13.08 -16.52
N GLU A 160 19.49 -12.72 -17.80
CA GLU A 160 19.84 -11.38 -18.32
C GLU A 160 18.80 -10.30 -18.01
N ALA A 161 17.56 -10.68 -17.68
CA ALA A 161 16.47 -9.75 -17.37
C ALA A 161 16.51 -9.21 -15.93
N LYS A 162 17.46 -9.65 -15.11
CA LYS A 162 17.59 -9.28 -13.69
C LYS A 162 18.23 -7.89 -13.53
N ASN A 163 17.49 -6.81 -13.81
CA ASN A 163 17.98 -5.45 -13.55
C ASN A 163 17.76 -5.02 -12.10
N THR A 164 18.53 -5.61 -11.19
CA THR A 164 18.49 -5.30 -9.74
C THR A 164 18.91 -3.85 -9.45
N ARG A 165 19.74 -3.24 -10.32
CA ARG A 165 20.13 -1.83 -10.21
C ARG A 165 18.93 -0.90 -10.40
N TYR A 166 18.10 -1.13 -11.42
CA TYR A 166 16.91 -0.30 -11.68
C TYR A 166 15.88 -0.42 -10.55
N PHE A 167 15.73 -1.62 -9.97
CA PHE A 167 14.89 -1.83 -8.79
C PHE A 167 15.42 -1.06 -7.57
N LYS A 168 16.72 -1.19 -7.26
CA LYS A 168 17.36 -0.47 -6.14
C LYS A 168 17.34 1.05 -6.31
N GLN A 169 17.45 1.57 -7.53
CA GLN A 169 17.44 3.00 -7.80
C GLN A 169 16.05 3.63 -7.62
N ASN A 170 14.99 2.91 -7.99
CA ASN A 170 13.62 3.41 -7.91
C ASN A 170 12.92 3.05 -6.59
N MET A 171 13.42 2.06 -5.85
CA MET A 171 12.85 1.63 -4.58
C MET A 171 13.62 2.22 -3.40
N ARG A 172 12.99 3.17 -2.69
CA ARG A 172 13.56 3.70 -1.44
C ARG A 172 13.51 2.62 -0.36
N ALA A 173 14.60 2.43 0.38
CA ALA A 173 14.72 1.44 1.46
C ALA A 173 13.60 1.57 2.53
N LYS A 174 13.06 2.78 2.71
CA LYS A 174 11.86 3.04 3.53
C LYS A 174 10.69 2.13 3.14
N TYR A 175 10.30 2.14 1.87
CA TYR A 175 9.09 1.45 1.39
C TYR A 175 9.24 -0.06 1.33
N VAL A 176 10.46 -0.59 1.17
CA VAL A 176 10.76 -2.02 1.29
C VAL A 176 10.28 -2.56 2.64
N ARG A 177 10.68 -1.88 3.73
CA ARG A 177 10.29 -2.24 5.10
C ARG A 177 8.80 -2.05 5.34
N GLU A 178 8.22 -0.99 4.80
CA GLU A 178 6.81 -0.66 5.04
C GLU A 178 5.83 -1.57 4.30
N THR A 179 6.21 -2.17 3.17
CA THR A 179 5.37 -3.14 2.46
C THR A 179 5.69 -4.60 2.81
N GLY A 180 6.60 -4.82 3.76
CA GLY A 180 7.01 -6.17 4.17
C GLY A 180 7.68 -6.95 3.03
N ILE A 181 8.26 -6.26 2.03
CA ILE A 181 9.07 -6.92 1.01
C ILE A 181 10.39 -7.28 1.66
N THR A 182 10.64 -8.56 1.88
CA THR A 182 11.99 -9.09 2.04
C THR A 182 12.63 -9.09 0.66
N ALA A 183 13.40 -8.05 0.34
CA ALA A 183 14.31 -8.14 -0.79
C ALA A 183 15.39 -9.15 -0.40
N GLU A 184 15.34 -10.36 -0.94
CA GLU A 184 16.46 -11.28 -0.87
C GLU A 184 17.66 -10.59 -1.50
N THR A 185 18.54 -10.05 -0.65
CA THR A 185 19.90 -9.74 -1.07
C THR A 185 20.63 -11.06 -1.23
N ASP A 186 21.30 -11.25 -2.37
CA ASP A 186 22.05 -12.46 -2.77
C ASP A 186 23.15 -12.93 -1.80
N SER A 187 23.25 -12.37 -0.59
CA SER A 187 23.99 -12.98 0.50
C SER A 187 23.08 -14.00 1.16
N GLY A 188 23.22 -15.27 0.76
CA GLY A 188 22.45 -16.38 1.28
C GLY A 188 22.23 -16.31 2.79
N GLY A 189 20.96 -16.50 3.19
CA GLY A 189 20.61 -16.99 4.52
C GLY A 189 20.86 -16.05 5.70
N THR A 190 20.48 -14.77 5.64
CA THR A 190 20.39 -13.96 6.86
C THR A 190 18.95 -13.51 7.07
N LYS A 191 18.33 -13.98 8.16
CA LYS A 191 16.97 -13.63 8.57
C LYS A 191 17.05 -12.38 9.45
N LEU A 192 15.98 -11.61 9.50
CA LEU A 192 15.86 -10.45 10.39
C LEU A 192 15.84 -10.82 11.89
N GLU A 193 15.87 -12.12 12.20
CA GLU A 193 16.03 -12.71 13.53
C GLU A 193 17.50 -12.69 13.99
N ASP A 194 18.45 -12.48 13.08
CA ASP A 194 19.90 -12.46 13.36
C ASP A 194 20.40 -11.10 13.92
N PHE A 195 19.50 -10.17 14.22
CA PHE A 195 19.81 -8.82 14.72
C PHE A 195 19.13 -8.48 16.06
N TYR A 196 18.64 -9.48 16.80
CA TYR A 196 18.32 -9.37 18.22
C TYR A 196 19.42 -9.98 19.08
#